data_AF-A0A8T5DVQ5-F1
#
_entry.id   AF-A0A8T5DVQ5-F1
#
_cell.length_a   1.000
_cell.length_b   1.000
_cell.length_c   1.000
_cell.angle_alpha   90.00
_cell.angle_beta   90.00
_cell.angle_gamma   90.00
#
_symmetry.space_group_name_H-M   'P 1'
#
loop_
_entity.id
_entity.type
_entity.pdbx_description
1 polymer ?
#
loop_
_entity_poly.entity_id
_entity_poly.type
_entity_poly.pdbx_seq_one_letter_code
_entity_poly.pdbx_strand_id
1 'polypeptide(L)' 'MNVLISNPRISQKLVVQLSGLSERSVRDAISTLLEEKIILQRASLFDAREKIYEVIK' A
#
# COMPACT_ATOMS: atom_id res chain seq x y z
N MET A 1 13.66 5.99 3.40
CA MET A 1 13.38 5.96 1.95
C MET A 1 11.89 5.65 1.80
N ASN A 2 11.08 6.60 1.31
CA ASN A 2 9.61 6.53 1.41
C ASN A 2 9.01 5.82 0.18
N VAL A 3 8.91 4.48 0.25
CA VAL A 3 8.58 3.57 -0.87
C VAL A 3 7.26 3.93 -1.60
N LEU A 4 6.28 4.46 -0.86
CA LEU A 4 4.98 4.89 -1.38
C LEU A 4 5.07 6.17 -2.24
N ILE A 5 6.03 7.07 -1.95
CA ILE A 5 6.20 8.31 -2.73
C ILE A 5 6.83 8.00 -4.10
N SER A 6 7.71 7.00 -4.17
CA SER A 6 8.42 6.63 -5.40
C SER A 6 7.61 5.74 -6.35
N ASN A 7 6.54 5.10 -5.87
CA ASN A 7 5.65 4.25 -6.66
C ASN A 7 4.20 4.70 -6.46
N PRO A 8 3.59 5.45 -7.40
CA PRO A 8 2.23 5.97 -7.22
C PRO A 8 1.17 4.87 -7.14
N ARG A 9 1.50 3.63 -7.53
CA ARG A 9 0.68 2.44 -7.35
C ARG A 9 1.56 1.28 -6.90
N ILE A 10 1.22 0.67 -5.78
CA ILE A 10 1.98 -0.44 -5.22
C ILE A 10 1.05 -1.51 -4.64
N SER A 11 1.36 -2.79 -4.84
CA SER A 11 0.61 -3.87 -4.22
C SER A 11 1.04 -4.09 -2.78
N GLN A 12 0.13 -4.61 -1.94
CA GLN A 12 0.44 -4.91 -0.54
C GLN A 12 1.68 -5.80 -0.39
N LYS A 13 1.80 -6.81 -1.27
CA LYS A 13 2.92 -7.76 -1.26
C LYS A 13 4.25 -7.04 -1.48
N LEU A 14 4.28 -6.08 -2.41
CA LEU A 14 5.49 -5.30 -2.71
C LEU A 14 5.84 -4.35 -1.55
N VAL A 15 4.83 -3.77 -0.87
CA VAL A 15 5.06 -2.96 0.34
C VAL A 15 5.74 -3.78 1.44
N VAL A 16 5.30 -5.02 1.67
CA VAL A 16 5.92 -5.93 2.64
C VAL A 16 7.37 -6.24 2.24
N GLN A 17 7.60 -6.59 0.97
CA GLN A 17 8.94 -6.91 0.48
C GLN A 17 9.92 -5.74 0.57
N LEU A 18 9.47 -4.52 0.26
CA LEU A 18 10.33 -3.34 0.21
C LEU A 18 10.51 -2.66 1.56
N SER A 19 9.55 -2.78 2.48
CA SER A 19 9.64 -2.18 3.81
C SER A 19 10.51 -2.99 4.78
N GLY A 20 10.70 -4.29 4.53
CA GLY A 20 11.38 -5.20 5.46
C GLY A 20 10.59 -5.41 6.76
N LEU A 21 9.34 -4.95 6.82
CA LEU A 21 8.46 -5.07 7.98
C LEU A 21 7.64 -6.36 7.93
N SER A 22 7.13 -6.77 9.09
CA SER A 22 6.17 -7.88 9.15
C SER A 22 4.86 -7.51 8.44
N GLU A 23 4.15 -8.50 7.89
CA GLU A 23 2.85 -8.27 7.23
C GLU A 23 1.84 -7.58 8.16
N ARG A 24 1.89 -7.89 9.46
CA ARG A 24 1.02 -7.27 10.47
C ARG A 24 1.31 -5.78 10.60
N SER A 25 2.57 -5.42 10.80
CA SER A 25 3.01 -4.02 10.91
C SER A 25 2.66 -3.22 9.65
N VAL A 26 2.81 -3.82 8.47
CA VAL A 26 2.43 -3.21 7.20
C VAL A 26 0.92 -2.99 7.11
N ARG A 27 0.12 -3.97 7.55
CA ARG A 27 -1.34 -3.86 7.59
C ARG A 27 -1.81 -2.75 8.53
N ASP A 28 -1.21 -2.65 9.71
CA ASP A 28 -1.53 -1.61 10.69
C ASP A 28 -1.19 -0.23 10.11
N ALA A 29 0.01 -0.06 9.55
CA ALA A 29 0.42 1.18 8.91
C ALA A 29 -0.48 1.58 7.71
N ILE A 30 -0.83 0.62 6.84
CA ILE A 30 -1.74 0.87 5.72
C ILE A 30 -3.12 1.30 6.22
N SER A 31 -3.64 0.68 7.28
CA SER A 31 -4.93 1.05 7.87
C SER A 31 -4.91 2.50 8.34
N THR A 32 -3.86 2.91 9.06
CA THR A 32 -3.68 4.31 9.48
C THR A 32 -3.61 5.27 8.29
N LEU A 33 -2.83 4.94 7.24
CA LEU A 33 -2.70 5.79 6.05
C LEU A 33 -4.00 5.92 5.25
N LEU A 34 -4.85 4.88 5.25
CA LEU A 34 -6.18 4.91 4.65
C LEU A 34 -7.14 5.80 5.46
N GLU A 35 -7.12 5.68 6.79
CA GLU A 35 -7.93 6.50 7.71
C GLU A 35 -7.57 7.99 7.60
N GLU A 36 -6.28 8.29 7.50
CA GLU A 36 -5.75 9.65 7.31
C GLU A 36 -5.95 10.18 5.89
N LYS A 37 -6.50 9.37 4.97
CA LYS A 37 -6.71 9.71 3.55
C LYS A 37 -5.42 10.15 2.84
N ILE A 38 -4.29 9.57 3.22
CA ILE A 38 -3.00 9.77 2.54
C ILE A 38 -2.91 8.83 1.33
N ILE A 39 -3.51 7.65 1.42
CA ILE A 39 -3.56 6.66 0.34
C ILE A 39 -4.99 6.21 0.05
N LEU A 40 -5.21 5.66 -1.14
CA LEU A 40 -6.44 5.01 -1.58
C LEU A 40 -6.17 3.55 -1.87
N GLN A 41 -7.15 2.71 -1.58
CA GLN A 41 -7.14 1.31 -2.04
C GLN A 41 -7.92 1.19 -3.35
N ARG A 42 -7.28 0.58 -4.35
CA ARG A 42 -7.86 0.24 -5.65
C ARG A 42 -7.87 -1.28 -5.82
N ALA A 43 -8.88 -1.79 -6.53
CA ALA A 43 -8.86 -3.15 -7.03
C ALA A 43 -7.88 -3.23 -8.21
N SER A 44 -7.11 -4.31 -8.31
CA SER A 44 -6.33 -4.59 -9.51
C SER A 44 -7.25 -4.91 -10.69
N LEU A 45 -6.86 -4.48 -11.88
CA LEU A 45 -7.57 -4.78 -13.13
C LEU A 45 -7.34 -6.23 -13.59
N PHE A 46 -6.30 -6.88 -13.09
CA PHE A 46 -5.90 -8.23 -13.49
C PHE A 46 -6.29 -9.31 -12.47
N ASP A 47 -6.33 -8.96 -11.18
CA ASP A 47 -6.73 -9.87 -10.11
C ASP A 47 -7.55 -9.13 -9.04
N ALA A 48 -8.84 -9.44 -8.94
CA ALA A 48 -9.73 -8.80 -7.96
C ALA A 48 -9.32 -9.04 -6.49
N ARG A 49 -8.45 -10.03 -6.21
CA ARG A 49 -7.91 -10.30 -4.87
C ARG A 49 -6.70 -9.44 -4.53
N GLU A 50 -6.06 -8.86 -5.54
CA GLU A 50 -4.90 -8.02 -5.36
C GLU A 50 -5.31 -6.60 -4.94
N LYS A 51 -4.80 -6.17 -3.78
CA LYS A 51 -5.00 -4.83 -3.23
C LYS A 51 -3.86 -3.93 -3.70
N ILE A 52 -4.21 -2.91 -4.46
CA ILE A 52 -3.29 -1.86 -4.91
C ILE A 52 -3.53 -0.62 -4.06
N TYR A 53 -2.46 0.01 -3.60
CA TYR A 53 -2.49 1.27 -2.87
C TYR A 53 -1.91 2.39 -3.72
N GLU A 54 -2.58 3.54 -3.71
CA GLU A 54 -2.26 4.73 -4.50
C GLU A 54 -2.16 5.96 -3.58
N VAL A 55 -1.06 6.71 -3.64
CA VAL A 55 -0.89 7.92 -2.80
C VAL A 55 -1.68 9.08 -3.38
N ILE A 56 -2.46 9.75 -2.55
CA ILE A 56 -3.20 10.96 -2.92
C ILE A 56 -2.20 12.13 -2.89
N LYS A 57 -2.02 12.80 -4.04
CA LYS A 57 -1.23 14.04 -4.14
C LYS A 57 -2.08 15.25 -3.83
#